data_AF-A0A8K0CD42-F1
#
_entry.id   AF-A0A8K0CD42-F1
#
_cell.length_a   1.000
_cell.length_b   1.000
_cell.length_c   1.000
_cell.angle_alpha   90.00
_cell.angle_beta   90.00
_cell.angle_gamma   90.00
#
_symmetry.space_group_name_H-M   'P 1'
#
loop_
_entity.id
_entity.type
_entity.pdbx_description
1 polymer ?
#
loop_
_entity_poly.entity_id
_entity_poly.type
_entity_poly.pdbx_seq_one_letter_code
_entity_poly.pdbx_strand_id
1 'polypeptide(L)'
;MDYINKLTNASGKPILLSNRKTGFLGFIINLTNIFELYSLLKGHYEQEYLLTFKLSQDPLETFFSVIRSHGGFNNNPNAKQFESAFKRALLKNEISSSSFSNCLTDGLNILHVTSRKKNIKDLLVDTENVCKEILSEHDYLKTSWTLTPYVLNVVNYIAGFIVYKLKKKLFCTICLNQLIGIADHNTQLIELKNRGPYIFPSNDVKKICQFIEKIIRQHLHHIFLNKTPQLIKSEAFAVVGTNVFDSDVLIDHIKSQDILDNHRVQLIKAVINIYVEIRLHYEAKISNEKSEYLRHKYTKLIHFYHS
;
A
#
# COMPACT_ATOMS: atom_id res chain seq x y z
N MET A 1 48.25 -20.92 -14.50
CA MET A 1 47.78 -21.36 -13.18
C MET A 1 48.89 -21.83 -12.24
N ASP A 2 49.96 -22.44 -12.77
CA ASP A 2 51.04 -23.01 -11.96
C ASP A 2 51.83 -22.00 -11.10
N TYR A 3 51.84 -20.73 -11.48
CA TYR A 3 52.53 -19.69 -10.72
C TYR A 3 51.89 -19.46 -9.34
N ILE A 4 50.56 -19.36 -9.27
CA ILE A 4 49.85 -19.09 -8.01
C ILE A 4 49.91 -20.29 -7.06
N ASN A 5 49.87 -21.51 -7.61
CA ASN A 5 50.00 -22.75 -6.84
C ASN A 5 51.37 -22.92 -6.19
N LYS A 6 52.42 -22.27 -6.74
CA LYS A 6 53.80 -22.32 -6.24
C LYS A 6 54.12 -21.20 -5.25
N LEU A 7 53.21 -20.27 -5.00
CA LEU A 7 53.45 -19.19 -4.05
C LEU A 7 53.48 -19.72 -2.61
N THR A 8 54.50 -19.30 -1.87
CA THR A 8 54.69 -19.62 -0.45
C THR A 8 54.73 -18.34 0.38
N ASN A 9 54.29 -18.44 1.64
CA ASN A 9 54.46 -17.36 2.61
C ASN A 9 55.94 -17.22 3.01
N ALA A 10 56.27 -16.15 3.73
CA ALA A 10 57.63 -15.90 4.26
C ALA A 10 58.21 -17.06 5.11
N SER A 11 57.36 -17.95 5.61
CA SER A 11 57.72 -19.17 6.36
C SER A 11 57.79 -20.45 5.50
N GLY A 12 57.76 -20.34 4.17
CA GLY A 12 57.88 -21.47 3.24
C GLY A 12 56.59 -22.31 3.07
N LYS A 13 55.51 -21.99 3.78
CA LYS A 13 54.23 -22.70 3.66
C LYS A 13 53.47 -22.28 2.38
N PRO A 14 52.95 -23.22 1.56
CA PRO A 14 52.12 -22.89 0.41
C PRO A 14 50.92 -22.00 0.79
N ILE A 15 50.66 -20.97 -0.02
CA ILE A 15 49.62 -19.96 0.26
C ILE A 15 48.23 -20.60 0.37
N LEU A 16 47.95 -21.65 -0.40
CA LEU A 16 46.67 -22.39 -0.37
C LEU A 16 46.43 -23.16 0.94
N LEU A 17 47.49 -23.41 1.73
CA LEU A 17 47.41 -24.04 3.04
C LEU A 17 47.51 -23.03 4.19
N SER A 18 47.57 -21.74 3.86
CA SER A 18 47.64 -20.65 4.84
C SER A 18 46.25 -20.15 5.23
N ASN A 19 46.19 -19.31 6.27
CA ASN A 19 44.95 -18.63 6.68
C ASN A 19 44.41 -17.66 5.61
N ARG A 20 45.23 -17.31 4.59
CA ARG A 20 44.84 -16.43 3.47
C ARG A 20 44.37 -17.21 2.23
N LYS A 21 44.19 -18.53 2.33
CA LYS A 21 43.85 -19.41 1.20
C LYS A 21 42.63 -18.98 0.38
N THR A 22 41.61 -18.40 1.02
CA THR A 22 40.30 -18.15 0.40
C THR A 22 40.38 -17.20 -0.78
N GLY A 23 41.14 -16.10 -0.68
CA GLY A 23 41.28 -15.13 -1.76
C GLY A 23 42.01 -15.70 -2.98
N PHE A 24 43.12 -16.43 -2.75
CA PHE A 24 43.90 -17.04 -3.82
C PHE A 24 43.16 -18.20 -4.49
N LEU A 25 42.43 -19.00 -3.72
CA LEU A 25 41.56 -20.05 -4.26
C LEU A 25 40.46 -19.45 -5.15
N GLY A 26 39.80 -18.39 -4.69
CA GLY A 26 38.80 -17.67 -5.48
C GLY A 26 39.38 -17.10 -6.77
N PHE A 27 40.60 -16.57 -6.73
CA PHE A 27 41.28 -16.06 -7.92
C PHE A 27 41.59 -17.17 -8.94
N ILE A 28 42.04 -18.34 -8.49
CA ILE A 28 42.25 -19.51 -9.35
C ILE A 28 40.92 -19.95 -9.97
N ILE A 29 39.86 -20.10 -9.17
CA ILE A 29 38.55 -20.54 -9.68
C ILE A 29 37.97 -19.53 -10.69
N ASN A 30 38.06 -18.23 -10.41
CA ASN A 30 37.57 -17.21 -11.34
C ASN A 30 38.33 -17.24 -12.66
N LEU A 31 39.67 -17.36 -12.63
CA LEU A 31 40.48 -17.41 -13.83
C LEU A 31 40.27 -18.70 -14.64
N THR A 32 40.00 -19.85 -14.02
CA THR A 32 39.62 -21.05 -14.80
C THR A 32 38.26 -20.87 -15.45
N ASN A 33 37.27 -20.43 -14.67
CA ASN A 33 35.88 -20.43 -15.08
C ASN A 33 35.57 -19.35 -16.13
N ILE A 34 36.31 -18.23 -16.15
CA ILE A 34 36.02 -17.12 -17.07
C ILE A 34 36.28 -17.51 -18.54
N PHE A 35 37.29 -18.33 -18.81
CA PHE A 35 37.59 -18.80 -20.16
C PHE A 35 36.58 -19.85 -20.64
N GLU A 36 36.17 -20.76 -19.75
CA GLU A 36 35.11 -21.72 -20.03
C GLU A 36 33.76 -21.03 -20.28
N LEU A 37 33.41 -20.06 -19.44
CA LEU A 37 32.20 -19.26 -19.59
C LEU A 37 32.17 -18.49 -20.92
N TYR A 38 33.29 -17.85 -21.30
CA TYR A 38 33.38 -17.15 -22.58
C TYR A 38 33.21 -18.11 -23.76
N SER A 39 33.81 -19.29 -23.70
CA SER A 39 33.69 -20.31 -24.76
C SER A 39 32.24 -20.78 -24.94
N LEU A 40 31.51 -20.98 -23.83
CA LEU A 40 30.09 -21.33 -23.84
C LEU A 40 29.23 -20.20 -24.41
N LEU A 41 29.43 -18.96 -23.97
CA LEU A 41 28.66 -17.80 -24.45
C LEU A 41 28.90 -17.53 -25.94
N LYS A 42 30.13 -17.69 -26.41
CA LYS A 42 30.47 -17.56 -27.83
C LYS A 42 29.80 -18.66 -28.66
N GLY A 43 29.73 -19.90 -28.16
CA GLY A 43 29.10 -21.01 -28.86
C GLY A 43 27.57 -20.93 -28.96
N HIS A 44 26.91 -20.39 -27.93
CA HIS A 44 25.44 -20.31 -27.87
C HIS A 44 24.86 -18.99 -28.41
N TYR A 45 25.57 -17.87 -28.24
CA TYR A 45 25.03 -16.54 -28.49
C TYR A 45 25.91 -15.68 -29.41
N GLU A 46 26.95 -16.26 -30.02
CA GLU A 46 27.88 -15.58 -30.95
C GLU A 46 28.48 -14.28 -30.40
N GLN A 47 28.65 -14.16 -29.07
CA GLN A 47 29.22 -12.94 -28.48
C GLN A 47 30.70 -12.75 -28.83
N GLU A 48 31.05 -11.57 -29.36
CA GLU A 48 32.43 -11.21 -29.71
C GLU A 48 33.31 -10.89 -28.50
N TYR A 49 32.72 -10.43 -27.39
CA TYR A 49 33.46 -10.03 -26.19
C TYR A 49 32.63 -10.25 -24.91
N LEU A 50 33.34 -10.45 -23.79
CA LEU A 50 32.75 -10.59 -22.46
C LEU A 50 33.14 -9.40 -21.57
N LEU A 51 32.14 -8.66 -21.09
CA LEU A 51 32.35 -7.58 -20.14
C LEU A 51 32.50 -8.14 -18.72
N THR A 52 33.74 -8.44 -18.33
CA THR A 52 34.07 -9.05 -17.03
C THR A 52 33.62 -8.19 -15.84
N PHE A 53 33.56 -6.87 -15.99
CA PHE A 53 33.00 -5.96 -15.00
C PHE A 53 31.55 -6.30 -14.60
N LYS A 54 30.71 -6.75 -15.55
CA LYS A 54 29.31 -7.13 -15.26
C LYS A 54 29.18 -8.43 -14.45
N LEU A 55 30.26 -9.21 -14.37
CA LEU A 55 30.33 -10.43 -13.54
C LEU A 55 30.80 -10.12 -12.10
N SER A 56 31.23 -8.89 -11.83
CA SER A 56 31.64 -8.44 -10.50
C SER A 56 30.43 -8.08 -9.64
N GLN A 57 30.65 -7.95 -8.33
CA GLN A 57 29.62 -7.50 -7.38
C GLN A 57 29.52 -5.97 -7.30
N ASP A 58 30.36 -5.21 -8.01
CA ASP A 58 30.41 -3.75 -7.98
C ASP A 58 29.04 -3.09 -8.26
N PRO A 59 28.22 -3.56 -9.21
CA PRO A 59 26.86 -3.04 -9.41
C PRO A 59 25.98 -3.15 -8.15
N LEU A 60 26.10 -4.25 -7.42
CA LEU A 60 25.33 -4.51 -6.20
C LEU A 60 25.83 -3.62 -5.05
N GLU A 61 27.14 -3.45 -4.92
CA GLU A 61 27.73 -2.54 -3.93
C GLU A 61 27.34 -1.07 -4.19
N THR A 62 27.33 -0.68 -5.47
CA THR A 62 26.86 0.63 -5.91
C THR A 62 25.38 0.82 -5.57
N PHE A 63 24.55 -0.20 -5.82
CA PHE A 63 23.14 -0.20 -5.44
C PHE A 63 22.96 -0.01 -3.93
N PHE A 64 23.68 -0.75 -3.09
CA PHE A 64 23.59 -0.58 -1.64
C PHE A 64 24.07 0.80 -1.18
N SER A 65 25.05 1.39 -1.85
CA SER A 65 25.51 2.75 -1.57
C SER A 65 24.41 3.80 -1.86
N VAL A 66 23.68 3.63 -2.96
CA VAL A 66 22.49 4.45 -3.27
C VAL A 66 21.42 4.27 -2.21
N ILE A 67 21.16 3.05 -1.72
CA ILE A 67 20.17 2.83 -0.66
C ILE A 67 20.60 3.52 0.64
N ARG A 68 21.88 3.43 1.04
CA ARG A 68 22.40 4.11 2.23
C ARG A 68 22.33 5.63 2.12
N SER A 69 22.58 6.20 0.94
CA SER A 69 22.51 7.66 0.75
C SER A 69 21.10 8.23 0.97
N HIS A 70 20.05 7.41 0.82
CA HIS A 70 18.67 7.82 1.14
C HIS A 70 18.41 7.95 2.64
N GLY A 71 19.21 7.29 3.48
CA GLY A 71 19.13 7.34 4.95
C GLY A 71 19.73 8.59 5.58
N GLY A 72 20.36 9.48 4.79
CA GLY A 72 21.06 10.66 5.30
C GLY A 72 22.20 10.26 6.25
N PHE A 73 22.11 10.67 7.51
CA PHE A 73 23.08 10.31 8.55
C PHE A 73 22.93 8.86 9.06
N ASN A 74 21.91 8.11 8.62
CA ASN A 74 21.74 6.70 8.99
C ASN A 74 22.30 5.77 7.91
N ASN A 75 23.55 5.34 8.10
CA ASN A 75 24.24 4.42 7.19
C ASN A 75 23.82 2.94 7.32
N ASN A 76 22.99 2.60 8.31
CA ASN A 76 22.53 1.23 8.54
C ASN A 76 20.98 1.17 8.59
N PRO A 77 20.31 1.15 7.41
CA PRO A 77 18.86 1.15 7.37
C PRO A 77 18.27 -0.15 7.92
N ASN A 78 17.18 -0.04 8.70
CA ASN A 78 16.36 -1.20 9.07
C ASN A 78 15.55 -1.69 7.85
N ALA A 79 15.03 -2.92 7.87
CA ALA A 79 14.28 -3.54 6.77
C ALA A 79 13.17 -2.63 6.18
N LYS A 80 12.42 -1.93 7.03
CA LYS A 80 11.39 -0.97 6.58
C LYS A 80 11.97 0.25 5.84
N GLN A 81 13.13 0.73 6.28
CA GLN A 81 13.83 1.85 5.64
C GLN A 81 14.43 1.42 4.31
N PHE A 82 14.98 0.20 4.25
CA PHE A 82 15.43 -0.43 3.02
C PHE A 82 14.28 -0.56 2.02
N GLU A 83 13.13 -1.12 2.43
CA GLU A 83 11.95 -1.28 1.57
C GLU A 83 11.48 0.07 0.99
N SER A 84 11.43 1.11 1.83
CA SER A 84 11.04 2.46 1.40
C SER A 84 12.05 3.06 0.42
N ALA A 85 13.35 2.98 0.71
CA ALA A 85 14.41 3.46 -0.16
C ALA A 85 14.44 2.70 -1.50
N PHE A 86 14.18 1.39 -1.47
CA PHE A 86 14.09 0.55 -2.66
C PHE A 86 12.91 0.95 -3.55
N LYS A 87 11.71 1.10 -2.97
CA LYS A 87 10.53 1.60 -3.70
C LYS A 87 10.79 2.97 -4.33
N ARG A 88 11.48 3.86 -3.61
CA ARG A 88 11.84 5.19 -4.12
C ARG A 88 12.88 5.12 -5.25
N ALA A 89 13.88 4.24 -5.14
CA ALA A 89 14.87 4.03 -6.19
C ALA A 89 14.24 3.50 -7.49
N LEU A 90 13.29 2.57 -7.37
CA LEU A 90 12.51 2.06 -8.51
C LEU A 90 11.73 3.18 -9.21
N LEU A 91 11.05 4.05 -8.45
CA LEU A 91 10.30 5.19 -9.00
C LEU A 91 11.22 6.27 -9.60
N LYS A 92 12.38 6.52 -9.00
CA LYS A 92 13.32 7.54 -9.46
C LYS A 92 13.99 7.14 -10.78
N ASN A 93 14.22 5.85 -11.02
CA ASN A 93 14.75 5.38 -12.31
C ASN A 93 13.80 5.62 -13.49
N GLU A 94 12.52 5.92 -13.26
CA GLU A 94 11.58 6.35 -14.30
C GLU A 94 11.64 7.85 -14.59
N ILE A 95 12.18 8.65 -13.65
CA ILE A 95 12.39 10.08 -13.84
C ILE A 95 13.79 10.23 -14.42
N SER A 96 13.87 10.33 -15.75
CA SER A 96 15.10 10.61 -16.49
C SER A 96 15.93 11.68 -15.77
N SER A 97 17.21 11.36 -15.52
CA SER A 97 18.16 12.27 -14.88
C SER A 97 18.18 13.61 -15.59
N SER A 98 18.16 14.70 -14.82
CA SER A 98 18.34 16.04 -15.38
C SER A 98 19.76 16.18 -15.95
N SER A 99 19.88 16.94 -17.02
CA SER A 99 21.09 17.17 -17.83
C SER A 99 22.30 17.77 -17.07
N PHE A 100 22.19 17.96 -15.76
CA PHE A 100 23.18 18.61 -14.89
C PHE A 100 23.78 17.67 -13.81
N SER A 101 23.43 16.37 -13.83
CA SER A 101 23.97 15.40 -12.87
C SER A 101 25.31 14.84 -13.35
N ASN A 102 26.38 15.08 -12.59
CA ASN A 102 27.76 14.60 -12.88
C ASN A 102 27.98 13.09 -12.67
N CYS A 103 26.94 12.33 -12.34
CA CYS A 103 27.03 10.87 -12.28
C CYS A 103 26.54 10.29 -13.61
N LEU A 104 27.47 9.70 -14.38
CA LEU A 104 27.12 8.79 -15.46
C LEU A 104 26.20 7.71 -14.88
N THR A 105 24.93 7.72 -15.25
CA THR A 105 24.01 6.62 -14.98
C THR A 105 24.47 5.47 -15.85
N ASP A 106 25.40 4.68 -15.32
CA ASP A 106 25.78 3.42 -15.92
C ASP A 106 24.48 2.61 -16.09
N GLY A 107 24.22 2.13 -17.31
CA GLY A 107 22.94 1.60 -17.79
C GLY A 107 22.46 0.30 -17.13
N LEU A 108 22.58 0.20 -15.82
CA LEU A 108 21.96 -0.80 -14.97
C LEU A 108 20.46 -0.48 -14.92
N ASN A 109 19.73 -1.04 -15.87
CA ASN A 109 18.27 -1.16 -15.81
C ASN A 109 17.91 -2.03 -14.60
N ILE A 110 17.82 -1.43 -13.42
CA ILE A 110 17.16 -2.03 -12.27
C ILE A 110 15.70 -2.24 -12.68
N LEU A 111 15.26 -3.51 -12.70
CA LEU A 111 13.93 -4.01 -13.05
C LEU A 111 12.87 -2.90 -13.21
N HIS A 112 12.58 -2.56 -14.46
CA HIS A 112 11.65 -1.51 -14.83
C HIS A 112 10.21 -1.98 -14.55
N VAL A 113 9.65 -1.51 -13.42
CA VAL A 113 8.22 -1.61 -13.14
C VAL A 113 7.58 -0.31 -13.59
N THR A 114 6.92 -0.32 -14.75
CA THR A 114 6.23 0.87 -15.28
C THR A 114 5.22 1.41 -14.27
N SER A 115 5.37 2.66 -13.81
CA SER A 115 4.33 3.42 -13.08
C SER A 115 3.25 3.96 -14.01
N ARG A 116 3.31 3.67 -15.31
CA ARG A 116 2.23 3.95 -16.24
C ARG A 116 0.99 3.20 -15.75
N LYS A 117 0.09 3.92 -15.09
CA LYS A 117 -1.31 3.52 -14.96
C LYS A 117 -1.79 3.27 -16.38
N LYS A 118 -1.92 2.01 -16.80
CA LYS A 118 -2.78 1.70 -17.93
C LYS A 118 -4.13 2.31 -17.55
N ASN A 119 -4.52 3.38 -18.21
CA ASN A 119 -5.91 3.80 -18.28
C ASN A 119 -6.60 2.67 -19.05
N ILE A 120 -6.93 1.60 -18.33
CA ILE A 120 -7.83 0.56 -18.83
C ILE A 120 -9.17 1.26 -18.90
N LYS A 121 -9.43 1.93 -20.02
CA LYS A 121 -10.78 2.08 -20.52
C LYS A 121 -11.23 0.65 -20.82
N ASP A 122 -12.28 0.23 -20.15
CA ASP A 122 -12.92 -1.06 -20.28
C ASP A 122 -12.91 -1.58 -21.73
N LEU A 123 -12.29 -2.75 -21.94
CA LEU A 123 -12.75 -3.69 -22.95
C LEU A 123 -12.94 -5.03 -22.24
N LEU A 124 -14.14 -5.57 -22.39
CA LEU A 124 -14.72 -6.65 -21.60
C LEU A 124 -14.07 -8.03 -21.78
N VAL A 125 -12.99 -8.16 -22.55
CA VAL A 125 -12.17 -9.39 -22.62
C VAL A 125 -10.73 -9.03 -22.99
N ASP A 126 -9.80 -9.37 -22.10
CA ASP A 126 -8.56 -10.04 -22.47
C ASP A 126 -8.19 -10.96 -21.29
N THR A 127 -8.62 -12.21 -21.40
CA THR A 127 -8.31 -13.29 -20.47
C THR A 127 -6.87 -13.69 -20.65
N GLU A 128 -5.95 -12.97 -20.02
CA GLU A 128 -4.65 -13.50 -19.62
C GLU A 128 -4.06 -12.59 -18.53
N ASN A 129 -3.86 -13.18 -17.35
CA ASN A 129 -3.20 -12.61 -16.15
C ASN A 129 -4.01 -11.66 -15.27
N VAL A 130 -5.24 -12.06 -14.90
CA VAL A 130 -5.84 -11.58 -13.65
C VAL A 130 -5.00 -12.10 -12.49
N CYS A 131 -4.27 -11.17 -11.86
CA CYS A 131 -3.49 -11.33 -10.64
C CYS A 131 -4.19 -12.26 -9.62
N LYS A 132 -3.68 -13.49 -9.51
CA LYS A 132 -4.05 -14.45 -8.46
C LYS A 132 -3.17 -14.38 -7.21
N GLU A 133 -2.26 -13.41 -7.10
CA GLU A 133 -1.28 -13.35 -6.00
C GLU A 133 -1.54 -12.26 -4.95
N ILE A 134 -2.78 -12.08 -4.50
CA ILE A 134 -3.05 -11.33 -3.24
C ILE A 134 -3.90 -12.16 -2.26
N LEU A 135 -4.19 -13.43 -2.57
CA LEU A 135 -5.01 -14.25 -1.69
C LEU A 135 -4.18 -15.31 -0.97
N SER A 136 -4.15 -15.12 0.35
CA SER A 136 -3.96 -16.14 1.38
C SER A 136 -2.54 -16.36 1.89
N GLU A 137 -2.06 -15.41 2.70
CA GLU A 137 -1.23 -15.77 3.85
C GLU A 137 -2.00 -15.43 5.14
N HIS A 138 -2.55 -16.49 5.74
CA HIS A 138 -3.00 -16.61 7.13
C HIS A 138 -4.17 -15.73 7.62
N ASP A 139 -5.37 -16.01 7.12
CA ASP A 139 -6.62 -15.50 7.70
C ASP A 139 -7.20 -16.48 8.75
N TYR A 140 -6.54 -16.58 9.91
CA TYR A 140 -7.07 -17.30 11.09
C TYR A 140 -8.10 -16.47 11.90
N LEU A 141 -8.55 -15.31 11.37
CA LEU A 141 -9.39 -14.34 12.08
C LEU A 141 -10.78 -14.16 11.44
N LYS A 142 -11.27 -15.13 10.66
CA LYS A 142 -12.62 -15.07 10.05
C LYS A 142 -13.77 -15.02 11.06
N THR A 143 -13.53 -15.24 12.36
CA THR A 143 -14.59 -15.56 13.32
C THR A 143 -14.99 -14.47 14.30
N SER A 144 -14.58 -13.19 14.18
CA SER A 144 -15.07 -12.15 15.13
C SER A 144 -15.19 -10.71 14.62
N TRP A 145 -15.58 -10.49 13.36
CA TRP A 145 -15.90 -9.12 12.88
C TRP A 145 -17.35 -8.69 13.17
N THR A 146 -17.99 -9.25 14.19
CA THR A 146 -19.29 -8.77 14.68
C THR A 146 -19.09 -7.40 15.35
N LEU A 147 -19.88 -6.41 14.91
CA LEU A 147 -19.81 -5.07 15.50
C LEU A 147 -20.30 -5.13 16.94
N THR A 148 -19.47 -4.69 17.89
CA THR A 148 -19.90 -4.60 19.29
C THR A 148 -20.98 -3.52 19.45
N PRO A 149 -21.82 -3.59 20.50
CA PRO A 149 -22.83 -2.56 20.78
C PRO A 149 -22.25 -1.14 20.86
N TYR A 150 -21.01 -1.01 21.36
CA TYR A 150 -20.29 0.26 21.37
C TYR A 150 -19.98 0.77 19.95
N VAL A 151 -19.43 -0.08 19.09
CA VAL A 151 -19.11 0.31 17.70
C VAL A 151 -20.39 0.65 16.95
N LEU A 152 -21.49 -0.08 17.17
CA LEU A 152 -22.79 0.24 16.59
C LEU A 152 -23.26 1.66 16.97
N ASN A 153 -23.09 2.06 18.23
CA ASN A 153 -23.43 3.42 18.67
C ASN A 153 -22.56 4.49 18.01
N VAL A 154 -21.26 4.22 17.83
CA VAL A 154 -20.34 5.13 17.12
C VAL A 154 -20.72 5.25 15.64
N VAL A 155 -21.00 4.12 14.97
CA VAL A 155 -21.43 4.09 13.57
C VAL A 155 -22.73 4.86 13.39
N ASN A 156 -23.69 4.69 14.29
CA ASN A 156 -24.96 5.41 14.27
C ASN A 156 -24.77 6.93 14.46
N TYR A 157 -23.84 7.34 15.31
CA TYR A 157 -23.49 8.76 15.48
C TYR A 157 -22.88 9.35 14.21
N ILE A 158 -21.95 8.63 13.57
CA ILE A 158 -21.35 9.04 12.29
C ILE A 158 -22.42 9.13 11.20
N ALA A 159 -23.36 8.18 11.17
CA ALA A 159 -24.48 8.20 10.23
C ALA A 159 -25.32 9.50 10.35
N GLY A 160 -25.61 9.96 11.58
CA GLY A 160 -26.30 11.24 11.78
C GLY A 160 -25.51 12.44 11.25
N PHE A 161 -24.19 12.44 11.43
CA PHE A 161 -23.31 13.47 10.85
C PHE A 161 -23.30 13.44 9.31
N ILE A 162 -23.36 12.25 8.70
CA ILE A 162 -23.45 12.12 7.23
C ILE A 162 -24.74 12.73 6.71
N VAL A 163 -25.88 12.45 7.36
CA VAL A 163 -27.16 13.05 6.98
C VAL A 163 -27.12 14.57 7.12
N TYR A 164 -26.52 15.09 8.19
CA TYR A 164 -26.30 16.53 8.34
C TYR A 164 -25.46 17.13 7.20
N LYS A 165 -24.39 16.45 6.78
CA LYS A 165 -23.53 16.88 5.67
C LYS A 165 -24.27 16.82 4.32
N LEU A 166 -25.07 15.79 4.09
CA LEU A 166 -25.86 15.61 2.87
C LEU A 166 -27.02 16.60 2.78
N LYS A 167 -27.66 16.94 3.91
CA LYS A 167 -28.75 17.93 3.96
C LYS A 167 -28.35 19.29 3.39
N LYS A 168 -27.09 19.68 3.53
CA LYS A 168 -26.56 20.94 2.97
C LYS A 168 -26.26 20.88 1.47
N LYS A 169 -26.13 19.68 0.91
CA LYS A 169 -25.70 19.45 -0.48
C LYS A 169 -26.82 18.98 -1.40
N LEU A 170 -27.84 18.33 -0.86
CA LEU A 170 -28.96 17.78 -1.62
C LEU A 170 -30.08 18.82 -1.73
N PHE A 171 -30.56 19.02 -2.96
CA PHE A 171 -31.70 19.91 -3.25
C PHE A 171 -33.03 19.16 -3.38
N CYS A 172 -33.00 17.84 -3.64
CA CYS A 172 -34.20 17.04 -3.80
C CYS A 172 -34.83 16.68 -2.44
N THR A 173 -36.05 17.16 -2.21
CA THR A 173 -36.81 16.98 -0.95
C THR A 173 -37.20 15.53 -0.70
N ILE A 174 -37.57 14.78 -1.74
CA ILE A 174 -37.91 13.35 -1.64
C ILE A 174 -36.70 12.55 -1.15
N CYS A 175 -35.54 12.76 -1.78
CA CYS A 175 -34.29 12.13 -1.38
C CYS A 175 -33.84 12.51 0.03
N LEU A 176 -34.05 13.76 0.45
CA LEU A 176 -33.75 14.21 1.81
C LEU A 176 -34.61 13.48 2.85
N ASN A 177 -35.90 13.29 2.57
CA ASN A 177 -36.81 12.59 3.47
C ASN A 177 -36.43 11.12 3.66
N GLN A 178 -35.82 10.48 2.65
CA GLN A 178 -35.32 9.10 2.76
C GLN A 178 -34.10 8.96 3.67
N LEU A 179 -33.35 10.04 3.91
CA LEU A 179 -32.15 10.03 4.75
C LEU A 179 -32.45 10.25 6.23
N ILE A 180 -33.58 10.90 6.55
CA ILE A 180 -33.93 11.28 7.92
C ILE A 180 -34.81 10.19 8.54
N GLY A 181 -34.41 9.72 9.72
CA GLY A 181 -35.14 8.74 10.50
C GLY A 181 -35.92 9.38 11.64
N ILE A 182 -36.75 8.56 12.28
CA ILE A 182 -37.44 8.92 13.53
C ILE A 182 -36.42 8.91 14.67
N ALA A 183 -36.62 9.80 15.65
CA ALA A 183 -35.81 9.83 16.86
C ALA A 183 -35.87 8.48 17.59
N ASP A 184 -34.70 7.93 17.88
CA ASP A 184 -34.55 6.68 18.61
C ASP A 184 -33.77 7.00 19.88
N HIS A 185 -34.47 6.97 21.03
CA HIS A 185 -33.93 7.38 22.32
C HIS A 185 -32.96 6.33 22.94
N ASN A 186 -32.70 5.22 22.26
CA ASN A 186 -31.87 4.12 22.79
C ASN A 186 -30.36 4.32 22.69
N THR A 187 -29.87 5.52 22.33
CA THR A 187 -28.44 5.76 22.11
C THR A 187 -27.84 6.72 23.13
N GLN A 188 -27.36 6.18 24.25
CA GLN A 188 -26.68 6.91 25.34
C GLN A 188 -25.55 7.85 24.84
N LEU A 189 -24.85 7.46 23.78
CA LEU A 189 -23.75 8.23 23.18
C LEU A 189 -24.23 9.53 22.51
N ILE A 190 -25.43 9.50 21.91
CA ILE A 190 -26.03 10.68 21.27
C ILE A 190 -26.42 11.67 22.36
N GLU A 191 -27.07 11.22 23.43
CA GLU A 191 -27.46 12.07 24.57
C GLU A 191 -26.26 12.74 25.24
N LEU A 192 -25.15 12.03 25.43
CA LEU A 192 -23.95 12.54 26.10
C LEU A 192 -23.11 13.51 25.26
N LYS A 193 -23.10 13.36 23.93
CA LYS A 193 -22.24 14.14 23.01
C LYS A 193 -23.00 15.24 22.26
N ASN A 194 -24.32 15.34 22.43
CA ASN A 194 -25.09 16.30 21.66
C ASN A 194 -24.79 17.74 22.10
N ARG A 195 -24.32 18.58 21.16
CA ARG A 195 -24.07 20.01 21.38
C ARG A 195 -24.90 20.89 20.44
N GLY A 196 -25.97 20.35 19.84
CA GLY A 196 -26.86 21.04 18.89
C GLY A 196 -28.04 20.17 18.42
N PRO A 197 -28.74 20.54 17.32
CA PRO A 197 -29.79 19.70 16.76
C PRO A 197 -29.16 18.50 16.04
N TYR A 198 -29.09 17.36 16.72
CA TYR A 198 -28.68 16.08 16.14
C TYR A 198 -29.75 15.58 15.17
N ILE A 199 -29.33 15.16 13.97
CA ILE A 199 -30.23 14.57 12.98
C ILE A 199 -30.17 13.06 13.09
N PHE A 200 -31.32 12.44 13.36
CA PHE A 200 -31.44 10.99 13.38
C PHE A 200 -31.39 10.43 11.96
N PRO A 201 -30.45 9.53 11.65
CA PRO A 201 -30.37 8.92 10.33
C PRO A 201 -31.45 7.85 10.15
N SER A 202 -31.90 7.66 8.91
CA SER A 202 -32.82 6.57 8.57
C SER A 202 -32.15 5.19 8.76
N ASN A 203 -32.97 4.15 8.91
CA ASN A 203 -32.48 2.78 9.10
C ASN A 203 -31.60 2.31 7.94
N ASP A 204 -31.89 2.77 6.73
CA ASP A 204 -31.12 2.44 5.54
C ASP A 204 -29.72 3.07 5.58
N VAL A 205 -29.61 4.33 6.00
CA VAL A 205 -28.30 4.98 6.22
C VAL A 205 -27.52 4.26 7.31
N LYS A 206 -28.17 3.85 8.41
CA LYS A 206 -27.53 3.06 9.48
C LYS A 206 -26.99 1.73 8.94
N LYS A 207 -27.79 0.98 8.18
CA LYS A 207 -27.38 -0.29 7.54
C LYS A 207 -26.17 -0.09 6.63
N ILE A 208 -26.21 0.90 5.73
CA ILE A 208 -25.08 1.22 4.83
C ILE A 208 -23.81 1.44 5.65
N CYS A 209 -23.86 2.30 6.67
CA CYS A 209 -22.70 2.63 7.50
C CYS A 209 -22.17 1.40 8.26
N GLN A 210 -23.05 0.53 8.78
CA GLN A 210 -22.65 -0.69 9.49
C GLN A 210 -21.97 -1.70 8.56
N PHE A 211 -22.46 -1.88 7.33
CA PHE A 211 -21.82 -2.76 6.36
C PHE A 211 -20.46 -2.23 5.93
N ILE A 212 -20.34 -0.93 5.64
CA ILE A 212 -19.04 -0.32 5.29
C ILE A 212 -18.05 -0.48 6.45
N GLU A 213 -18.46 -0.28 7.70
CA GLU A 213 -17.57 -0.45 8.85
C GLU A 213 -17.06 -1.88 8.99
N LYS A 214 -17.88 -2.90 8.67
CA LYS A 214 -17.42 -4.30 8.63
C LYS A 214 -16.37 -4.51 7.54
N ILE A 215 -16.61 -4.03 6.32
CA ILE A 215 -15.69 -4.14 5.18
C ILE A 215 -14.37 -3.43 5.49
N ILE A 216 -14.43 -2.22 6.05
CA ILE A 216 -13.25 -1.46 6.45
C ILE A 216 -12.43 -2.22 7.49
N ARG A 217 -13.09 -2.82 8.49
CA ARG A 217 -12.42 -3.62 9.52
C ARG A 217 -11.69 -4.83 8.97
N GLN A 218 -12.29 -5.52 7.99
CA GLN A 218 -11.64 -6.63 7.28
C GLN A 218 -10.40 -6.19 6.51
N HIS A 219 -10.40 -4.96 5.98
CA HIS A 219 -9.32 -4.42 5.17
C HIS A 219 -8.34 -3.51 5.94
N LEU A 220 -8.41 -3.44 7.27
CA LEU A 220 -7.63 -2.49 8.09
C LEU A 220 -6.13 -2.52 7.81
N HIS A 221 -5.54 -3.70 7.66
CA HIS A 221 -4.10 -3.88 7.42
C HIS A 221 -3.63 -3.33 6.06
N HIS A 222 -4.54 -3.21 5.10
CA HIS A 222 -4.27 -2.85 3.71
C HIS A 222 -4.98 -1.56 3.29
N ILE A 223 -5.59 -0.84 4.24
CA ILE A 223 -6.51 0.27 3.97
C ILE A 223 -5.87 1.46 3.24
N PHE A 224 -4.55 1.60 3.31
CA PHE A 224 -3.78 2.65 2.62
C PHE A 224 -3.02 2.17 1.38
N LEU A 225 -3.19 0.91 0.97
CA LEU A 225 -2.61 0.43 -0.28
C LEU A 225 -3.31 1.07 -1.50
N ASN A 226 -2.60 1.15 -2.61
CA ASN A 226 -3.15 1.69 -3.85
C ASN A 226 -4.42 0.91 -4.25
N LYS A 227 -5.51 1.63 -4.53
CA LYS A 227 -6.84 1.15 -4.93
C LYS A 227 -7.75 0.56 -3.84
N THR A 228 -7.29 0.33 -2.61
CA THR A 228 -8.15 -0.26 -1.56
C THR A 228 -9.36 0.60 -1.18
N PRO A 229 -9.29 1.96 -1.15
CA PRO A 229 -10.49 2.78 -0.96
C PRO A 229 -11.56 2.59 -2.05
N GLN A 230 -11.14 2.38 -3.30
CA GLN A 230 -12.05 2.16 -4.41
C GLN A 230 -12.69 0.76 -4.34
N LEU A 231 -11.89 -0.25 -3.95
CA LEU A 231 -12.36 -1.62 -3.72
C LEU A 231 -13.44 -1.66 -2.62
N ILE A 232 -13.18 -1.00 -1.48
CA ILE A 232 -14.15 -0.90 -0.37
C ILE A 232 -15.46 -0.26 -0.84
N LYS A 233 -15.37 0.80 -1.65
CA LYS A 233 -16.56 1.49 -2.20
C LYS A 233 -17.34 0.59 -3.16
N SER A 234 -16.67 -0.14 -4.05
CA SER A 234 -17.33 -1.05 -4.99
C SER A 234 -17.97 -2.23 -4.27
N GLU A 235 -17.29 -2.81 -3.28
CA GLU A 235 -17.80 -3.93 -2.50
C GLU A 235 -19.02 -3.50 -1.67
N ALA A 236 -18.93 -2.34 -1.00
CA ALA A 236 -20.06 -1.78 -0.26
C ALA A 236 -21.27 -1.51 -1.16
N PHE A 237 -21.05 -0.97 -2.36
CA PHE A 237 -22.14 -0.71 -3.30
C PHE A 237 -22.77 -2.01 -3.82
N ALA A 238 -21.97 -3.03 -4.12
CA ALA A 238 -22.46 -4.32 -4.60
C ALA A 238 -23.34 -5.04 -3.57
N VAL A 239 -22.98 -4.96 -2.28
CA VAL A 239 -23.73 -5.64 -1.20
C VAL A 239 -24.98 -4.88 -0.80
N VAL A 240 -24.89 -3.54 -0.70
CA VAL A 240 -25.97 -2.74 -0.12
C VAL A 240 -26.92 -2.20 -1.19
N GLY A 241 -26.47 -2.09 -2.45
CA GLY A 241 -27.18 -1.44 -3.55
C GLY A 241 -28.56 -2.01 -3.90
N THR A 242 -28.88 -3.23 -3.47
CA THR A 242 -30.17 -3.88 -3.73
C THR A 242 -31.16 -3.80 -2.56
N ASN A 243 -30.71 -3.43 -1.35
CA ASN A 243 -31.47 -3.66 -0.11
C ASN A 243 -31.72 -2.39 0.73
N VAL A 244 -31.55 -1.21 0.12
CA VAL A 244 -31.70 0.09 0.80
C VAL A 244 -32.39 1.10 -0.10
N PHE A 245 -33.14 2.01 0.53
CA PHE A 245 -33.93 3.03 -0.13
C PHE A 245 -34.94 2.44 -1.12
N ASP A 246 -35.65 1.40 -0.68
CA ASP A 246 -36.65 0.67 -1.48
C ASP A 246 -38.08 1.12 -1.17
N SER A 247 -38.27 2.38 -0.74
CA SER A 247 -39.61 2.91 -0.51
C SER A 247 -40.34 3.14 -1.82
N ASP A 248 -41.64 2.83 -1.86
CA ASP A 248 -42.48 3.02 -3.04
C ASP A 248 -42.39 4.46 -3.59
N VAL A 249 -42.31 5.44 -2.68
CA VAL A 249 -42.15 6.86 -3.02
C VAL A 249 -40.84 7.13 -3.77
N LEU A 250 -39.72 6.53 -3.34
CA LEU A 250 -38.44 6.72 -4.04
C LEU A 250 -38.40 5.93 -5.34
N ILE A 251 -38.96 4.71 -5.35
CA ILE A 251 -39.05 3.87 -6.55
C ILE A 251 -39.85 4.59 -7.63
N ASP A 252 -41.00 5.16 -7.28
CA ASP A 252 -41.81 5.98 -8.19
C ASP A 252 -41.07 7.23 -8.66
N HIS A 253 -40.33 7.89 -7.75
CA HIS A 253 -39.54 9.09 -8.06
C HIS A 253 -38.42 8.82 -9.08
N ILE A 254 -37.83 7.62 -9.09
CA ILE A 254 -36.73 7.28 -10.02
C ILE A 254 -37.20 6.71 -11.36
N LYS A 255 -38.49 6.41 -11.56
CA LYS A 255 -39.00 5.79 -12.79
C LYS A 255 -38.72 6.59 -14.06
N SER A 256 -38.64 7.91 -13.96
CA SER A 256 -38.37 8.82 -15.09
C SER A 256 -36.87 9.12 -15.28
N GLN A 257 -36.00 8.52 -14.47
CA GLN A 257 -34.56 8.77 -14.47
C GLN A 257 -33.78 7.65 -15.15
N ASP A 258 -32.48 7.88 -15.36
CA ASP A 258 -31.58 6.88 -15.93
C ASP A 258 -31.47 5.62 -15.06
N ILE A 259 -31.32 4.46 -15.70
CA ILE A 259 -31.30 3.15 -15.03
C ILE A 259 -30.06 3.01 -14.14
N LEU A 260 -28.90 3.55 -14.57
CA LEU A 260 -27.61 3.41 -13.90
C LEU A 260 -27.20 4.65 -13.10
N ASP A 261 -27.80 5.82 -13.38
CA ASP A 261 -27.54 7.07 -12.67
C ASP A 261 -28.82 7.80 -12.20
N ASN A 262 -29.71 7.06 -11.54
CA ASN A 262 -30.84 7.65 -10.81
C ASN A 262 -30.44 8.15 -9.41
N HIS A 263 -31.33 8.94 -8.81
CA HIS A 263 -31.15 9.50 -7.47
C HIS A 263 -30.95 8.45 -6.38
N ARG A 264 -31.53 7.24 -6.50
CA ARG A 264 -31.29 6.14 -5.54
C ARG A 264 -29.83 5.72 -5.59
N VAL A 265 -29.30 5.46 -6.78
CA VAL A 265 -27.88 5.12 -6.98
C VAL A 265 -26.97 6.25 -6.49
N GLN A 266 -27.30 7.51 -6.81
CA GLN A 266 -26.52 8.67 -6.37
C GLN A 266 -26.52 8.84 -4.85
N LEU A 267 -27.66 8.63 -4.18
CA LEU A 267 -27.77 8.66 -2.71
C LEU A 267 -26.89 7.61 -2.06
N ILE A 268 -26.95 6.37 -2.54
CA ILE A 268 -26.13 5.26 -2.01
C ILE A 268 -24.65 5.58 -2.19
N LYS A 269 -24.22 6.00 -3.39
CA LYS A 269 -22.84 6.42 -3.67
C LYS A 269 -22.41 7.56 -2.76
N ALA A 270 -23.27 8.55 -2.51
CA ALA A 270 -22.95 9.70 -1.68
C ALA A 270 -22.74 9.31 -0.20
N VAL A 271 -23.61 8.47 0.36
CA VAL A 271 -23.46 7.96 1.74
C VAL A 271 -22.17 7.14 1.87
N ILE A 272 -21.92 6.21 0.94
CA ILE A 272 -20.71 5.37 0.93
C ILE A 272 -19.46 6.24 0.88
N ASN A 273 -19.40 7.19 -0.06
CA ASN A 273 -18.24 8.06 -0.24
C ASN A 273 -17.90 8.83 1.02
N ILE A 274 -18.89 9.48 1.64
CA ILE A 274 -18.67 10.31 2.84
C ILE A 274 -18.22 9.44 4.02
N TYR A 275 -18.86 8.27 4.22
CA TYR A 275 -18.49 7.38 5.34
C TYR A 275 -17.04 6.90 5.19
N VAL A 276 -16.68 6.40 4.01
CA VAL A 276 -15.33 5.90 3.72
C VAL A 276 -14.30 7.01 3.91
N GLU A 277 -14.55 8.24 3.44
CA GLU A 277 -13.64 9.38 3.66
C GLU A 277 -13.43 9.69 5.14
N ILE A 278 -14.51 9.81 5.93
CA ILE A 278 -14.44 10.07 7.38
C ILE A 278 -13.58 8.99 8.05
N ARG A 279 -13.81 7.73 7.70
CA ARG A 279 -13.15 6.59 8.33
C ARG A 279 -11.67 6.49 7.95
N LEU A 280 -11.33 6.73 6.68
CA LEU A 280 -9.95 6.79 6.21
C LEU A 280 -9.16 7.92 6.88
N HIS A 281 -9.76 9.10 7.00
CA HIS A 281 -9.13 10.22 7.72
C HIS A 281 -8.86 9.88 9.19
N TYR A 282 -9.81 9.23 9.85
CA TYR A 282 -9.62 8.78 11.24
C TYR A 282 -8.49 7.74 11.37
N GLU A 283 -8.45 6.73 10.51
CA GLU A 283 -7.37 5.72 10.55
C GLU A 283 -6.00 6.34 10.24
N ALA A 284 -5.95 7.32 9.35
CA ALA A 284 -4.72 8.04 9.03
C ALA A 284 -4.24 8.85 10.25
N LYS A 285 -5.18 9.50 10.95
CA LYS A 285 -4.90 10.22 12.19
C LYS A 285 -4.35 9.29 13.28
N ILE A 286 -4.99 8.15 13.54
CA ILE A 286 -4.50 7.16 14.53
C ILE A 286 -3.09 6.66 14.17
N SER A 287 -2.86 6.37 12.89
CA SER A 287 -1.56 5.91 12.41
C SER A 287 -0.46 6.95 12.67
N ASN A 288 -0.80 8.24 12.53
CA ASN A 288 0.13 9.34 12.83
C ASN A 288 0.32 9.54 14.34
N GLU A 289 -0.73 9.48 15.17
CA GLU A 289 -0.63 9.66 16.63
C GLU A 289 0.25 8.59 17.30
N LYS A 290 0.21 7.33 16.83
CA LYS A 290 1.11 6.27 17.31
C LYS A 290 2.59 6.61 17.12
N SER A 291 2.93 7.40 16.10
CA SER A 291 4.31 7.80 15.81
C SER A 291 4.81 8.93 16.72
N GLU A 292 3.94 9.85 17.15
CA GLU A 292 4.32 10.98 18.01
C GLU A 292 4.66 10.57 19.45
N TYR A 293 3.91 9.62 20.04
CA TYR A 293 4.17 9.13 21.40
C TYR A 293 5.51 8.37 21.50
N LEU A 294 5.86 7.60 20.46
CA LEU A 294 7.17 6.94 20.37
C LEU A 294 8.29 7.98 20.30
N ARG A 295 8.13 9.01 19.45
CA ARG A 295 9.11 10.09 19.31
C ARG A 295 9.34 10.83 20.62
N HIS A 296 8.28 11.18 21.35
CA HIS A 296 8.36 11.87 22.64
C HIS A 296 9.00 11.02 23.75
N LYS A 297 8.73 9.71 23.76
CA LYS A 297 9.33 8.76 24.73
C LYS A 297 10.83 8.57 24.49
N TYR A 298 11.28 8.51 23.23
CA TYR A 298 12.71 8.38 22.92
C TYR A 298 13.50 9.67 23.08
N THR A 299 12.90 10.85 22.88
CA THR A 299 13.58 12.12 23.23
C THR A 299 13.89 12.23 24.72
N LYS A 300 13.03 11.69 25.61
CA LYS A 300 13.31 11.70 27.05
C LYS A 300 14.36 10.67 27.46
N LEU A 301 14.40 9.49 26.83
CA LEU A 301 15.41 8.46 27.14
C LEU A 301 16.84 8.87 26.72
N ILE A 302 16.98 9.64 25.64
CA ILE A 302 18.30 10.11 25.17
C ILE A 302 18.88 11.17 26.13
N HIS A 303 18.04 11.98 26.79
CA HIS A 303 18.53 12.96 27.77
C HIS A 303 19.05 12.34 29.08
N PHE A 304 18.59 11.15 29.47
CA PHE A 304 19.01 10.49 30.72
C PHE A 304 20.16 9.49 30.56
N TYR A 305 20.72 9.32 29.35
CA TYR A 305 21.91 8.48 29.12
C TYR A 305 23.22 9.28 29.05
N HIS A 306 23.17 10.60 29.22
CA HIS A 306 24.33 11.49 29.26
C HIS A 306 24.32 12.44 30.48
N SER A 307 23.94 11.93 31.65
CA SER A 307 24.09 12.63 32.93
C SER A 307 24.79 11.73 33.93
#